data_AF-S3ZW35-F1
#
_entry.id   AF-S3ZW35-F1
#
_cell.length_a   1.000
_cell.length_b   1.000
_cell.length_c   1.000
_cell.angle_alpha   90.00
_cell.angle_beta   90.00
_cell.angle_gamma   90.00
#
_symmetry.space_group_name_H-M   'P 1'
#
loop_
_entity.id
_entity.type
_entity.pdbx_description
1 polymer ?
#
loop_
_entity_poly.entity_id
_entity_poly.type
_entity_poly.pdbx_seq_one_letter_code
_entity_poly.pdbx_strand_id
1 'polypeptide(L)'
;MSRRTCGLTLRGLACALLAWQVWLVWHLSTYGVATVGWACDSDGCGSDQLAVVAPEIGIASAVLLGCLAARFLHGATAGAVIALSAGGAAAGWYDAVADGRVGYGTVTDFMLVVPAGRHTVSGWLAFSWSVAAFSWSVAAAGCFVAVWGGAVSLRRTAALRRLRGDFTTAQARLEGWRPVRGRRGEVTVVFHDTRGARHSVPVVVDRAALDRPVLAVYDRARPADPGRTRVAVPRRRPLRPS
;
A
#
# COMPACT_ATOMS: atom_id res chain seq x y z
N MET A 1 -19.87 -5.02 15.91
CA MET A 1 -18.75 -4.85 14.96
C MET A 1 -18.97 -5.76 13.76
N SER A 2 -18.90 -5.27 12.51
CA SER A 2 -19.16 -6.11 11.32
C SER A 2 -18.01 -7.09 11.08
N ARG A 3 -18.31 -8.31 10.57
CA ARG A 3 -17.29 -9.32 10.19
C ARG A 3 -16.20 -8.75 9.27
N ARG A 4 -16.52 -7.74 8.45
CA ARG A 4 -15.56 -7.01 7.60
C ARG A 4 -14.59 -6.15 8.41
N THR A 5 -15.06 -5.49 9.46
CA THR A 5 -14.23 -4.63 10.32
C THR A 5 -13.25 -5.46 11.14
N CYS A 6 -13.70 -6.60 11.67
CA CYS A 6 -12.87 -7.55 12.41
C CYS A 6 -11.76 -8.17 11.53
N GLY A 7 -12.08 -8.51 10.27
CA GLY A 7 -11.08 -9.01 9.32
C GLY A 7 -10.02 -7.99 8.93
N LEU A 8 -10.35 -6.69 8.89
CA LEU A 8 -9.39 -5.62 8.63
C LEU A 8 -8.47 -5.38 9.83
N THR A 9 -9.02 -5.36 11.05
CA THR A 9 -8.23 -5.14 12.28
C THR A 9 -7.23 -6.27 12.53
N LEU A 10 -7.65 -7.54 12.40
CA LEU A 10 -6.76 -8.69 12.55
C LEU A 10 -5.60 -8.70 11.55
N ARG A 11 -5.87 -8.29 10.31
CA ARG A 11 -4.83 -8.20 9.26
C ARG A 11 -3.87 -7.05 9.51
N GLY A 12 -4.37 -5.89 9.95
CA GLY A 12 -3.52 -4.77 10.36
C GLY A 12 -2.61 -5.14 11.53
N LEU A 13 -3.16 -5.81 12.54
CA LEU A 13 -2.41 -6.33 13.68
C LEU A 13 -1.33 -7.33 13.25
N ALA A 14 -1.67 -8.28 12.37
CA ALA A 14 -0.69 -9.24 11.85
C ALA A 14 0.46 -8.55 11.09
N CYS A 15 0.16 -7.55 10.25
CA CYS A 15 1.19 -6.76 9.57
C CYS A 15 2.07 -5.98 10.54
N ALA A 16 1.50 -5.38 11.59
CA ALA A 16 2.25 -4.66 12.61
C ALA A 16 3.17 -5.60 13.41
N LEU A 17 2.68 -6.78 13.81
CA LEU A 17 3.47 -7.79 14.51
C LEU A 17 4.61 -8.34 13.65
N LEU A 18 4.38 -8.56 12.35
CA LEU A 18 5.44 -9.00 11.44
C LEU A 18 6.46 -7.90 11.17
N ALA A 19 6.03 -6.63 11.03
CA ALA A 19 6.95 -5.50 10.92
C ALA A 19 7.83 -5.37 12.18
N TRP A 20 7.21 -5.53 13.36
CA TRP A 20 7.92 -5.57 14.63
C TRP A 20 8.92 -6.74 14.70
N GLN A 21 8.53 -7.94 14.30
CA GLN A 21 9.44 -9.09 14.28
C GLN A 21 10.61 -8.90 13.32
N VAL A 22 10.38 -8.38 12.11
CA VAL A 22 11.46 -8.10 11.16
C VAL A 22 12.44 -7.09 11.75
N TRP A 23 11.93 -5.98 12.31
CA TRP A 23 12.77 -4.99 12.96
C TRP A 23 13.59 -5.59 14.12
N LEU A 24 12.95 -6.39 14.97
CA LEU A 24 13.57 -7.01 16.14
C LEU A 24 14.62 -8.06 15.77
N VAL A 25 14.38 -8.87 14.74
CA VAL A 25 15.37 -9.83 14.23
C VAL A 25 16.60 -9.11 13.67
N TRP A 26 16.40 -8.03 12.91
CA TRP A 26 17.50 -7.23 12.38
C TRP A 26 18.27 -6.45 13.46
N HIS A 27 17.56 -5.97 14.49
CA HIS A 27 18.19 -5.33 15.65
C HIS A 27 19.05 -6.31 16.44
N LEU A 28 18.49 -7.47 16.82
CA LEU A 28 19.20 -8.47 17.60
C LEU A 28 20.36 -9.09 16.81
N SER A 29 20.21 -9.29 15.51
CA SER A 29 21.28 -9.83 14.67
C SER A 29 22.47 -8.89 14.62
N THR A 30 22.26 -7.58 14.40
CA THR A 30 23.36 -6.61 14.37
C THR A 30 23.95 -6.33 15.74
N TYR A 31 23.11 -6.25 16.77
CA TYR A 31 23.58 -6.09 18.15
C TYR A 31 24.42 -7.29 18.62
N GLY A 32 24.01 -8.52 18.27
CA GLY A 32 24.66 -9.76 18.70
C GLY A 32 25.92 -10.12 17.89
N VAL A 33 25.97 -9.76 16.59
CA VAL A 33 27.12 -10.02 15.72
C VAL A 33 28.41 -9.38 16.25
N ALA A 34 28.31 -8.26 16.97
CA ALA A 34 29.43 -7.59 17.62
C ALA A 34 30.17 -8.47 18.66
N THR A 35 29.54 -9.54 19.15
CA THR A 35 30.09 -10.42 20.19
C THR A 35 30.49 -11.81 19.67
N VAL A 36 30.41 -12.03 18.35
CA VAL A 36 30.68 -13.34 17.76
C VAL A 36 32.16 -13.67 17.79
N GLY A 37 32.51 -14.74 18.50
CA GLY A 37 33.84 -15.34 18.45
C GLY A 37 33.97 -16.21 17.22
N TRP A 38 34.98 -15.96 16.39
CA TRP A 38 35.32 -16.74 15.20
C TRP A 38 36.47 -17.68 15.51
N ALA A 39 36.27 -18.97 15.26
CA ALA A 39 37.36 -19.94 15.23
C ALA A 39 37.82 -20.10 13.79
N CYS A 40 39.10 -19.84 13.53
CA CYS A 40 39.68 -19.91 12.20
C CYS A 40 40.75 -21.00 12.14
N ASP A 41 40.72 -21.80 11.09
CA ASP A 41 41.75 -22.78 10.71
C ASP A 41 42.19 -22.55 9.25
N SER A 42 42.96 -23.49 8.69
CA SER A 42 43.45 -23.40 7.30
C SER A 42 42.35 -23.53 6.24
N ASP A 43 41.20 -24.08 6.61
CA ASP A 43 40.09 -24.37 5.70
C ASP A 43 39.00 -23.28 5.75
N GLY A 44 38.99 -22.45 6.81
CA GLY A 44 38.17 -21.24 6.87
C GLY A 44 37.96 -20.71 8.29
N CYS A 45 36.98 -19.82 8.42
CA CYS A 45 36.53 -19.32 9.73
C CYS A 45 35.07 -19.73 9.94
N GLY A 46 34.78 -20.30 11.11
CA GLY A 46 33.44 -20.71 11.53
C GLY A 46 33.10 -20.23 12.93
N SER A 47 31.82 -20.22 13.26
CA SER A 47 31.35 -19.97 14.61
C SER A 47 30.02 -20.69 14.85
N ASP A 48 29.91 -21.41 15.98
CA ASP A 48 28.71 -22.16 16.37
C ASP A 48 27.63 -21.25 16.99
N GLN A 49 27.88 -19.94 17.04
CA GLN A 49 26.96 -18.99 17.62
C GLN A 49 25.81 -18.68 16.66
N LEU A 50 24.59 -18.75 17.18
CA LEU A 50 23.36 -18.49 16.43
C LEU A 50 23.32 -17.09 15.78
N ALA A 51 24.09 -16.15 16.33
CA ALA A 51 24.28 -14.81 15.79
C ALA A 51 24.88 -14.80 14.36
N VAL A 52 25.59 -15.85 13.94
CA VAL A 52 26.14 -16.00 12.59
C VAL A 52 25.04 -16.21 11.55
N VAL A 53 23.97 -16.92 11.91
CA VAL A 53 22.85 -17.26 11.01
C VAL A 53 21.72 -16.21 11.11
N ALA A 54 21.76 -15.34 12.12
CA ALA A 54 20.76 -14.31 12.35
C ALA A 54 20.48 -13.39 11.14
N PRO A 55 21.45 -13.03 10.28
CA PRO A 55 21.19 -12.30 9.04
C PRO A 55 20.31 -13.07 8.05
N GLU A 56 20.50 -14.39 7.90
CA GLU A 56 19.67 -15.21 7.01
C GLU A 56 18.23 -15.29 7.49
N ILE A 57 18.04 -15.43 8.80
CA ILE A 57 16.72 -15.39 9.45
C ILE A 57 16.06 -14.02 9.23
N GLY A 58 16.84 -12.93 9.29
CA GLY A 58 16.39 -11.57 9.00
C GLY A 58 15.91 -11.40 7.54
N ILE A 59 16.63 -11.98 6.58
CA ILE A 59 16.26 -11.99 5.16
C ILE A 59 14.97 -12.79 4.95
N ALA A 60 14.88 -14.01 5.48
CA ALA A 60 13.68 -14.85 5.36
C ALA A 60 12.44 -14.15 5.94
N SER A 61 12.60 -13.51 7.11
CA SER A 61 11.54 -12.74 7.77
C SER A 61 11.10 -11.53 6.94
N ALA A 62 12.05 -10.80 6.35
CA ALA A 62 11.78 -9.65 5.48
C ALA A 62 11.02 -10.06 4.21
N VAL A 63 11.40 -11.19 3.59
CA VAL A 63 10.69 -11.76 2.43
C VAL A 63 9.25 -12.13 2.80
N LEU A 64 9.06 -12.81 3.94
CA LEU A 64 7.72 -13.20 4.42
C LEU A 64 6.82 -11.97 4.64
N LEU A 65 7.36 -10.93 5.30
CA LEU A 65 6.66 -9.66 5.47
C LEU A 65 6.30 -9.03 4.12
N GLY A 66 7.25 -9.00 3.18
CA GLY A 66 7.03 -8.51 1.82
C GLY A 66 5.86 -9.21 1.12
N CYS A 67 5.83 -10.54 1.15
CA CYS A 67 4.75 -11.33 0.55
C CYS A 67 3.38 -11.03 1.19
N LEU A 68 3.32 -10.93 2.52
CA LEU A 68 2.07 -10.72 3.26
C LEU A 68 1.55 -9.29 3.15
N ALA A 69 2.45 -8.32 3.04
CA ALA A 69 2.17 -6.89 2.94
C ALA A 69 1.91 -6.42 1.50
N ALA A 70 2.40 -7.14 0.48
CA ALA A 70 2.25 -6.81 -0.95
C ALA A 70 0.80 -6.53 -1.36
N ARG A 71 -0.14 -7.31 -0.81
CA ARG A 71 -1.57 -7.14 -1.09
C ARG A 71 -2.18 -5.83 -0.55
N PHE A 72 -1.52 -5.14 0.37
CA PHE A 72 -2.03 -3.91 1.00
C PHE A 72 -1.24 -2.67 0.60
N LEU A 73 0.08 -2.77 0.68
CA LEU A 73 0.99 -1.67 0.38
C LEU A 73 1.33 -1.60 -1.11
N HIS A 74 0.96 -2.63 -1.89
CA HIS A 74 1.20 -2.71 -3.34
C HIS A 74 2.66 -2.34 -3.65
N GLY A 75 2.89 -1.30 -4.46
CA GLY A 75 4.23 -0.86 -4.84
C GLY A 75 5.09 -0.30 -3.70
N ALA A 76 4.49 0.10 -2.56
CA ALA A 76 5.24 0.64 -1.42
C ALA A 76 5.87 -0.45 -0.54
N THR A 77 5.53 -1.72 -0.77
CA THR A 77 5.90 -2.83 0.11
C THR A 77 7.41 -3.06 0.16
N ALA A 78 8.08 -3.08 -0.99
CA ALA A 78 9.53 -3.30 -1.05
C ALA A 78 10.29 -2.20 -0.31
N GLY A 79 9.93 -0.93 -0.52
CA GLY A 79 10.54 0.20 0.20
C GLY A 79 10.33 0.14 1.70
N ALA A 80 9.12 -0.25 2.15
CA ALA A 80 8.82 -0.37 3.58
C ALA A 80 9.64 -1.50 4.26
N VAL A 81 9.77 -2.66 3.60
CA VAL A 81 10.57 -3.78 4.12
C VAL A 81 12.04 -3.39 4.21
N ILE A 82 12.61 -2.77 3.16
CA ILE A 82 14.01 -2.34 3.17
C ILE A 82 14.27 -1.30 4.27
N ALA A 83 13.38 -0.31 4.41
CA ALA A 83 13.51 0.72 5.44
C ALA A 83 13.44 0.12 6.87
N LEU A 84 12.54 -0.84 7.10
CA LEU A 84 12.41 -1.52 8.39
C LEU A 84 13.66 -2.35 8.72
N SER A 85 14.17 -3.14 7.76
CA SER A 85 15.38 -3.93 7.95
C SER A 85 16.60 -3.05 8.19
N ALA A 86 16.78 -1.98 7.39
CA ALA A 86 17.88 -1.04 7.56
C ALA A 86 17.78 -0.28 8.90
N GLY A 87 16.57 0.11 9.32
CA GLY A 87 16.33 0.77 10.59
C GLY A 87 16.60 -0.14 11.80
N GLY A 88 16.19 -1.41 11.74
CA GLY A 88 16.51 -2.40 12.78
C GLY A 88 18.01 -2.64 12.88
N ALA A 89 18.67 -2.82 11.73
CA ALA A 89 20.12 -3.00 11.67
C ALA A 89 20.88 -1.81 12.27
N ALA A 90 20.52 -0.58 11.88
CA ALA A 90 21.15 0.63 12.40
C ALA A 90 20.96 0.80 13.91
N ALA A 91 19.74 0.53 14.42
CA ALA A 91 19.46 0.59 15.85
C ALA A 91 20.33 -0.40 16.65
N GLY A 92 20.49 -1.64 16.17
CA GLY A 92 21.34 -2.62 16.84
C GLY A 92 22.83 -2.21 16.89
N TRP A 93 23.32 -1.54 15.85
CA TRP A 93 24.68 -0.97 15.85
C TRP A 93 24.84 0.20 16.82
N TYR A 94 23.86 1.10 16.89
CA TYR A 94 23.89 2.19 17.86
C TYR A 94 23.90 1.67 19.29
N ASP A 95 23.06 0.68 19.60
CA ASP A 95 23.00 0.07 20.93
C ASP A 95 24.29 -0.68 21.27
N ALA A 96 24.89 -1.40 20.31
CA ALA A 96 26.17 -2.08 20.53
C ALA A 96 27.32 -1.10 20.80
N VAL A 97 27.30 0.09 20.18
CA VAL A 97 28.26 1.17 20.47
C VAL A 97 27.98 1.82 21.82
N ALA A 98 26.71 2.09 22.14
CA ALA A 98 26.31 2.69 23.41
C ALA A 98 26.68 1.80 24.61
N ASP A 99 26.57 0.47 24.44
CA ASP A 99 26.96 -0.52 25.43
C ASP A 99 28.47 -0.82 25.46
N GLY A 100 29.27 -0.12 24.63
CA GLY A 100 30.72 -0.26 24.60
C GLY A 100 31.24 -1.59 24.03
N ARG A 101 30.38 -2.37 23.35
CA ARG A 101 30.77 -3.65 22.74
C ARG A 101 31.67 -3.46 21.53
N VAL A 102 31.47 -2.36 20.80
CA VAL A 102 32.25 -1.95 19.62
C VAL A 102 32.44 -0.44 19.62
N GLY A 103 33.51 0.04 18.97
CA GLY A 103 33.69 1.46 18.70
C GLY A 103 33.25 1.83 17.28
N TYR A 104 32.99 3.11 17.02
CA TYR A 104 32.66 3.61 15.68
C TYR A 104 33.76 3.32 14.63
N GLY A 105 35.02 3.22 15.07
CA GLY A 105 36.18 2.89 14.23
C GLY A 105 36.44 1.38 14.08
N THR A 106 35.68 0.52 14.76
CA THR A 106 35.84 -0.94 14.64
C THR A 106 35.56 -1.36 13.20
N VAL A 107 36.53 -2.03 12.58
CA VAL A 107 36.40 -2.60 11.24
C VAL A 107 35.80 -3.98 11.38
N THR A 108 34.73 -4.22 10.65
CA THR A 108 33.98 -5.48 10.68
C THR A 108 33.97 -6.07 9.28
N ASP A 109 34.34 -7.35 9.16
CA ASP A 109 34.24 -8.10 7.91
C ASP A 109 32.79 -8.60 7.79
N PHE A 110 31.91 -7.82 7.15
CA PHE A 110 30.55 -8.28 6.86
C PHE A 110 30.52 -9.02 5.52
N MET A 111 30.47 -10.34 5.57
CA MET A 111 30.00 -11.13 4.43
C MET A 111 28.47 -11.13 4.41
N LEU A 112 27.86 -10.11 3.80
CA LEU A 112 26.41 -10.13 3.57
C LEU A 112 26.11 -9.98 2.09
N VAL A 113 26.05 -11.13 1.39
CA VAL A 113 25.59 -11.41 0.00
C VAL A 113 26.28 -10.62 -1.14
N VAL A 114 26.85 -9.46 -0.87
CA VAL A 114 27.69 -8.66 -1.76
C VAL A 114 29.03 -8.49 -1.04
N PRO A 115 30.18 -8.66 -1.71
CA PRO A 115 31.50 -8.43 -1.11
C PRO A 115 31.70 -6.91 -0.91
N ALA A 116 30.99 -6.35 0.06
CA ALA A 116 31.28 -5.03 0.60
C ALA A 116 32.51 -5.23 1.49
N GLY A 117 33.62 -4.60 1.13
CA GLY A 117 34.91 -4.81 1.78
C GLY A 117 34.94 -4.45 3.27
N ARG A 118 36.14 -4.34 3.82
CA ARG A 118 36.36 -3.89 5.20
C ARG A 118 35.77 -2.50 5.40
N HIS A 119 34.69 -2.41 6.17
CA HIS A 119 34.01 -1.15 6.49
C HIS A 119 34.03 -0.91 8.00
N THR A 120 34.21 0.35 8.39
CA THR A 120 34.05 0.76 9.79
C THR A 120 32.56 0.75 10.17
N VAL A 121 32.25 0.58 11.46
CA VAL A 121 30.88 0.72 11.98
C VAL A 121 30.26 2.06 11.55
N SER A 122 31.02 3.15 11.56
CA SER A 122 30.56 4.47 11.08
C SER A 122 30.19 4.47 9.58
N GLY A 123 30.98 3.83 8.73
CA GLY A 123 30.68 3.70 7.29
C GLY A 123 29.42 2.87 7.05
N TRP A 124 29.24 1.80 7.82
CA TRP A 124 28.05 0.97 7.77
C TRP A 124 26.78 1.68 8.24
N LEU A 125 26.88 2.47 9.32
CA LEU A 125 25.79 3.31 9.81
C LEU A 125 25.39 4.37 8.78
N ALA A 126 26.35 5.01 8.12
CA ALA A 126 26.06 5.99 7.06
C ALA A 126 25.37 5.35 5.85
N PHE A 127 25.85 4.17 5.43
CA PHE A 127 25.24 3.40 4.35
C PHE A 127 23.80 2.96 4.68
N SER A 128 23.59 2.35 5.84
CA SER A 128 22.28 1.89 6.29
C SER A 128 21.27 3.04 6.41
N TRP A 129 21.68 4.21 6.92
CA TRP A 129 20.84 5.41 6.92
C TRP A 129 20.49 5.89 5.51
N SER A 130 21.46 5.90 4.60
CA SER A 130 21.25 6.34 3.22
C SER A 130 20.23 5.43 2.51
N VAL A 131 20.36 4.12 2.69
CA VAL A 131 19.43 3.12 2.16
C VAL A 131 18.05 3.24 2.80
N ALA A 132 17.96 3.43 4.12
CA ALA A 132 16.71 3.62 4.83
C ALA A 132 15.98 4.88 4.35
N ALA A 133 16.67 6.03 4.26
CA ALA A 133 16.10 7.29 3.82
C ALA A 133 15.60 7.24 2.37
N PHE A 134 16.38 6.64 1.47
CA PHE A 134 15.97 6.43 0.09
C PHE A 134 14.72 5.54 0.00
N SER A 135 14.72 4.42 0.73
CA SER A 135 13.63 3.45 0.73
C SER A 135 12.33 4.03 1.30
N TRP A 136 12.43 4.88 2.33
CA TRP A 136 11.28 5.63 2.86
C TRP A 136 10.70 6.59 1.84
N SER A 137 11.55 7.29 1.09
CA SER A 137 11.09 8.19 0.03
C SER A 137 10.30 7.44 -1.04
N VAL A 138 10.79 6.27 -1.46
CA VAL A 138 10.08 5.38 -2.40
C VAL A 138 8.75 4.89 -1.83
N ALA A 139 8.72 4.46 -0.57
CA ALA A 139 7.50 4.01 0.10
C ALA A 139 6.45 5.14 0.22
N ALA A 140 6.89 6.34 0.59
CA ALA A 140 6.04 7.52 0.70
C ALA A 140 5.43 7.92 -0.65
N ALA A 141 6.24 7.92 -1.72
CA ALA A 141 5.77 8.18 -3.08
C ALA A 141 4.73 7.13 -3.53
N GLY A 142 4.96 5.85 -3.25
CA GLY A 142 4.01 4.77 -3.55
C GLY A 142 2.67 4.94 -2.83
N CYS A 143 2.71 5.25 -1.53
CA CYS A 143 1.51 5.55 -0.75
C CYS A 143 0.75 6.76 -1.29
N PHE A 144 1.47 7.84 -1.64
CA PHE A 144 0.86 9.03 -2.20
C PHE A 144 0.14 8.74 -3.53
N VAL A 145 0.78 7.99 -4.44
CA VAL A 145 0.18 7.57 -5.71
C VAL A 145 -1.07 6.72 -5.48
N ALA A 146 -1.04 5.81 -4.51
CA ALA A 146 -2.20 4.97 -4.18
C ALA A 146 -3.38 5.78 -3.61
N VAL A 147 -3.10 6.70 -2.67
CA VAL A 147 -4.12 7.59 -2.10
C VAL A 147 -4.68 8.53 -3.17
N TRP A 148 -3.83 9.10 -4.02
CA TRP A 148 -4.25 9.95 -5.12
C TRP A 148 -5.08 9.19 -6.15
N GLY A 149 -4.66 7.99 -6.54
CA GLY A 149 -5.42 7.11 -7.43
C GLY A 149 -6.78 6.72 -6.83
N GLY A 150 -6.83 6.44 -5.53
CA GLY A 150 -8.05 6.22 -4.76
C GLY A 150 -8.97 7.44 -4.78
N ALA A 151 -8.44 8.62 -4.47
CA ALA A 151 -9.18 9.88 -4.47
C ALA A 151 -9.71 10.24 -5.87
N VAL A 152 -8.91 10.09 -6.92
CA VAL A 152 -9.33 10.31 -8.32
C VAL A 152 -10.39 9.28 -8.73
N SER A 153 -10.25 8.02 -8.34
CA SER A 153 -11.26 6.98 -8.59
C SER A 153 -12.57 7.27 -7.86
N LEU A 154 -12.52 7.71 -6.60
CA LEU A 154 -13.68 8.12 -5.79
C LEU A 154 -14.38 9.35 -6.38
N ARG A 155 -13.61 10.34 -6.86
CA ARG A 155 -14.14 11.52 -7.58
C ARG A 155 -14.81 11.10 -8.89
N ARG A 156 -14.22 10.17 -9.65
CA ARG A 156 -14.78 9.69 -10.94
C ARG A 156 -16.01 8.78 -10.78
N THR A 157 -16.15 8.07 -9.67
CA THR A 157 -17.27 7.13 -9.45
C THR A 157 -18.45 7.69 -8.66
N ALA A 158 -18.45 8.99 -8.32
CA ALA A 158 -19.49 9.64 -7.52
C ALA A 158 -19.76 8.98 -6.15
N ALA A 159 -18.86 8.09 -5.68
CA ALA A 159 -19.03 7.34 -4.44
C ALA A 159 -19.05 8.24 -3.20
N LEU A 160 -18.31 9.35 -3.21
CA LEU A 160 -18.35 10.38 -2.16
C LEU A 160 -19.72 11.04 -2.01
N ARG A 161 -20.52 11.12 -3.09
CA ARG A 161 -21.89 11.64 -3.02
C ARG A 161 -22.91 10.58 -2.59
N ARG A 162 -22.63 9.28 -2.78
CA ARG A 162 -23.45 8.20 -2.20
C ARG A 162 -23.36 8.13 -0.67
N LEU A 163 -22.30 8.69 -0.09
CA LEU A 163 -22.16 8.83 1.36
C LEU A 163 -22.96 10.02 1.93
N ARG A 164 -23.37 10.99 1.09
CA ARG A 164 -24.36 11.99 1.47
C ARG A 164 -25.74 11.39 1.24
N GLY A 165 -26.51 11.20 2.31
CA GLY A 165 -27.81 10.50 2.31
C GLY A 165 -28.87 11.06 1.36
N ASP A 166 -28.62 12.22 0.77
CA ASP A 166 -29.51 12.91 -0.17
C ASP A 166 -29.50 12.28 -1.57
N PHE A 167 -28.47 11.50 -1.93
CA PHE A 167 -28.34 10.91 -3.26
C PHE A 167 -28.66 9.41 -3.25
N THR A 168 -29.47 8.99 -4.21
CA THR A 168 -29.84 7.59 -4.43
C THR A 168 -29.49 7.14 -5.85
N THR A 169 -29.62 5.84 -6.13
CA THR A 169 -29.32 5.28 -7.45
C THR A 169 -30.46 4.44 -8.00
N ALA A 170 -30.75 4.60 -9.29
CA ALA A 170 -31.69 3.76 -10.03
C ALA A 170 -31.06 3.24 -11.32
N GLN A 171 -31.57 2.13 -11.84
CA GLN A 171 -31.24 1.71 -13.20
C GLN A 171 -31.76 2.74 -14.20
N ALA A 172 -30.91 3.04 -15.18
CA ALA A 172 -31.21 4.04 -16.19
C ALA A 172 -31.08 3.44 -17.59
N ARG A 173 -31.80 4.03 -18.54
CA ARG A 173 -31.58 3.85 -19.98
C ARG A 173 -31.11 5.18 -20.56
N LEU A 174 -30.20 5.08 -21.54
CA LEU A 174 -29.71 6.23 -22.29
C LEU A 174 -30.46 6.28 -23.61
N GLU A 175 -31.08 7.41 -23.91
CA GLU A 175 -31.83 7.66 -25.15
C GLU A 175 -31.32 8.93 -25.83
N GLY A 176 -31.49 9.02 -27.16
CA GLY A 176 -31.29 10.28 -27.90
C GLY A 176 -29.86 10.82 -27.92
N TRP A 177 -28.86 9.96 -28.18
CA TRP A 177 -27.46 10.40 -28.30
C TRP A 177 -27.27 11.49 -29.36
N ARG A 178 -26.68 12.62 -28.94
CA ARG A 178 -26.24 13.71 -29.81
C ARG A 178 -24.78 14.06 -29.53
N PRO A 179 -23.90 14.05 -30.54
CA PRO A 179 -22.49 14.40 -30.34
C PRO A 179 -22.34 15.89 -29.98
N VAL A 180 -21.50 16.21 -28.99
CA VAL A 180 -21.21 17.60 -28.59
C VAL A 180 -19.77 17.96 -28.92
N ARG A 181 -18.79 17.22 -28.36
CA ARG A 181 -17.36 17.45 -28.65
C ARG A 181 -16.49 16.24 -28.29
N GLY A 182 -15.66 15.80 -29.22
CA GLY A 182 -14.75 14.65 -29.03
C GLY A 182 -15.52 13.34 -28.80
N ARG A 183 -15.12 12.56 -27.78
CA ARG A 183 -15.81 11.31 -27.39
C ARG A 183 -17.06 11.51 -26.52
N ARG A 184 -17.47 12.77 -26.27
CA ARG A 184 -18.59 13.11 -25.40
C ARG A 184 -19.82 13.53 -26.21
N GLY A 185 -20.98 13.08 -25.77
CA GLY A 185 -22.28 13.41 -26.35
C GLY A 185 -23.33 13.60 -25.27
N GLU A 186 -24.34 14.39 -25.61
CA GLU A 186 -25.53 14.60 -24.81
C GLU A 186 -26.48 13.42 -25.02
N VAL A 187 -27.00 12.89 -23.91
CA VAL A 187 -28.00 11.82 -23.86
C VAL A 187 -29.08 12.18 -22.87
N THR A 188 -30.28 11.71 -23.13
CA THR A 188 -31.36 11.74 -22.17
C THR A 188 -31.29 10.49 -21.31
N VAL A 189 -31.11 10.67 -20.01
CA VAL A 189 -31.18 9.59 -19.03
C VAL A 189 -32.60 9.42 -18.57
N VAL A 190 -33.17 8.26 -18.87
CA VAL A 190 -34.50 7.85 -18.42
C VAL A 190 -34.33 6.86 -17.27
N PHE A 191 -34.91 7.15 -16.11
CA PHE A 191 -34.88 6.27 -14.95
C PHE A 191 -36.18 6.34 -14.16
N HIS A 192 -36.45 5.29 -13.39
CA HIS A 192 -37.54 5.27 -12.41
C HIS A 192 -36.98 5.54 -11.03
N ASP A 193 -37.58 6.48 -10.30
CA ASP A 193 -37.19 6.73 -8.92
C ASP A 193 -37.68 5.63 -7.97
N THR A 194 -37.30 5.72 -6.69
CA THR A 194 -37.74 4.75 -5.67
C THR A 194 -39.25 4.76 -5.40
N ARG A 195 -39.98 5.78 -5.90
CA ARG A 195 -41.44 5.89 -5.83
C ARG A 195 -42.12 5.46 -7.13
N GLY A 196 -41.35 4.97 -8.12
CA GLY A 196 -41.83 4.52 -9.43
C GLY A 196 -42.01 5.64 -10.46
N ALA A 197 -41.79 6.91 -10.12
CA ALA A 197 -41.98 8.01 -11.05
C ALA A 197 -40.85 8.01 -12.11
N ARG A 198 -41.24 8.19 -13.38
CA ARG A 198 -40.32 8.24 -14.52
C ARG A 198 -39.74 9.64 -14.66
N HIS A 199 -38.42 9.74 -14.66
CA HIS A 199 -37.68 10.98 -14.87
C HIS A 199 -36.87 10.90 -16.16
N SER A 200 -36.76 12.03 -16.86
CA SER A 200 -36.05 12.19 -18.12
C SER A 200 -35.16 13.42 -18.00
N VAL A 201 -33.83 13.21 -17.97
CA VAL A 201 -32.88 14.28 -17.66
C VAL A 201 -31.73 14.29 -18.67
N PRO A 202 -31.43 15.44 -19.31
CA PRO A 202 -30.31 15.54 -20.24
C PRO A 202 -28.98 15.56 -19.48
N VAL A 203 -28.01 14.78 -19.94
CA VAL A 203 -26.66 14.71 -19.38
C VAL A 203 -25.63 14.37 -20.45
N VAL A 204 -24.40 14.84 -20.24
CA VAL A 204 -23.27 14.57 -21.13
C VAL A 204 -22.50 13.34 -20.64
N VAL A 205 -22.36 12.33 -21.50
CA VAL A 205 -21.61 11.10 -21.20
C VAL A 205 -20.58 10.78 -22.30
N ASP A 206 -19.64 9.91 -21.98
CA ASP A 206 -18.70 9.37 -22.96
C ASP A 206 -19.40 8.28 -23.81
N ARG A 207 -19.07 8.17 -25.11
CA ARG A 207 -19.66 7.20 -26.03
C ARG A 207 -19.56 5.76 -25.52
N ALA A 208 -18.50 5.44 -24.78
CA ALA A 208 -18.31 4.12 -24.17
C ALA A 208 -19.36 3.74 -23.11
N ALA A 209 -20.21 4.68 -22.67
CA ALA A 209 -21.28 4.42 -21.70
C ALA A 209 -22.55 3.82 -22.35
N LEU A 210 -22.73 3.96 -23.67
CA LEU A 210 -23.94 3.52 -24.37
C LEU A 210 -24.12 1.98 -24.35
N ASP A 211 -23.02 1.23 -24.44
CA ASP A 211 -23.05 -0.24 -24.52
C ASP A 211 -23.00 -0.94 -23.15
N ARG A 212 -23.22 -0.20 -22.06
CA ARG A 212 -23.06 -0.70 -20.69
C ARG A 212 -24.31 -0.48 -19.85
N PRO A 213 -24.59 -1.36 -18.87
CA PRO A 213 -25.64 -1.10 -17.90
C PRO A 213 -25.28 0.15 -17.11
N VAL A 214 -26.15 1.17 -17.14
CA VAL A 214 -25.91 2.45 -16.48
C VAL A 214 -26.82 2.65 -15.27
N LEU A 215 -26.31 3.40 -14.29
CA LEU A 215 -27.07 3.84 -13.13
C LEU A 215 -27.23 5.37 -13.16
N ALA A 216 -28.44 5.85 -12.95
CA ALA A 216 -28.68 7.26 -12.61
C ALA A 216 -28.36 7.48 -11.14
N VAL A 217 -27.51 8.44 -10.84
CA VAL A 217 -27.29 8.98 -9.50
C VAL A 217 -28.04 10.31 -9.45
N TYR A 218 -29.07 10.39 -8.61
CA TYR A 218 -29.96 11.55 -8.52
C TYR A 218 -30.20 11.98 -7.07
N ASP A 219 -30.53 13.25 -6.89
CA ASP A 219 -30.93 13.85 -5.62
C ASP A 219 -32.40 13.47 -5.32
N ARG A 220 -32.69 12.88 -4.15
CA ARG A 220 -34.05 12.46 -3.77
C ARG A 220 -35.04 13.61 -3.70
N ALA A 221 -34.58 14.81 -3.31
CA ALA A 221 -35.45 15.97 -3.17
C ALA A 221 -35.74 16.62 -4.53
N ARG A 222 -34.83 16.48 -5.50
CA ARG A 222 -34.94 17.10 -6.84
C ARG A 222 -34.47 16.13 -7.94
N PRO A 223 -35.24 15.06 -8.21
CA PRO A 223 -34.83 14.00 -9.15
C PRO A 223 -34.74 14.47 -10.61
N ALA A 224 -35.47 15.52 -11.00
CA ALA A 224 -35.48 16.05 -12.37
C ALA A 224 -34.39 17.11 -12.65
N ASP A 225 -33.56 17.47 -11.66
CA ASP A 225 -32.56 18.53 -11.83
C ASP A 225 -31.32 18.01 -12.62
N PRO A 226 -31.04 18.54 -13.83
CA PRO A 226 -29.88 18.13 -14.64
C PRO A 226 -28.53 18.54 -14.03
N GLY A 227 -28.50 19.57 -13.18
CA GLY A 227 -27.30 19.97 -12.45
C GLY A 227 -26.90 18.94 -11.39
N ARG A 228 -27.87 18.17 -10.89
CA ARG A 228 -27.70 17.23 -9.77
C ARG A 228 -27.74 15.76 -10.19
N THR A 229 -28.25 15.47 -11.38
CA THR A 229 -28.32 14.11 -11.93
C THR A 229 -27.06 13.77 -12.73
N ARG A 230 -26.50 12.57 -12.51
CA ARG A 230 -25.29 12.08 -13.18
C ARG A 230 -25.41 10.60 -13.52
N VAL A 231 -24.73 10.17 -14.58
CA VAL A 231 -24.64 8.76 -14.99
C VAL A 231 -23.40 8.13 -14.39
N ALA A 232 -23.58 7.00 -13.71
CA ALA A 232 -22.50 6.15 -13.26
C ALA A 232 -22.49 4.85 -14.07
N VAL A 233 -21.37 4.55 -14.71
CA VAL A 233 -21.12 3.26 -15.37
C VAL A 233 -20.41 2.34 -14.36
N PRO A 234 -21.05 1.29 -13.85
CA PRO A 234 -20.42 0.36 -12.93
C PRO A 234 -19.25 -0.35 -13.61
N ARG A 235 -18.09 -0.44 -12.94
CA ARG A 235 -16.97 -1.29 -13.41
C ARG A 235 -17.27 -2.79 -13.27
N ARG A 236 -18.24 -3.16 -12.43
CA ARG A 236 -18.72 -4.54 -12.22
C ARG A 236 -20.25 -4.55 -12.31
N ARG A 237 -20.83 -5.56 -12.96
CA ARG A 237 -22.28 -5.74 -13.09
C ARG A 237 -22.90 -5.74 -11.68
N PRO A 238 -23.81 -4.82 -11.33
CA PRO A 238 -24.48 -4.87 -10.04
C PRO A 238 -25.36 -6.13 -9.98
N LEU A 239 -25.20 -6.90 -8.91
CA LEU A 239 -26.09 -8.02 -8.59
C LEU A 239 -27.51 -7.47 -8.40
N ARG A 240 -28.49 -8.12 -9.04
CA ARG A 240 -29.91 -7.82 -8.89
C ARG A 240 -30.28 -7.91 -7.40
N PRO A 241 -30.87 -6.87 -6.79
CA PRO A 241 -31.68 -7.10 -5.61
C PRO A 241 -32.95 -7.81 -6.10
N SER A 242 -33.12 -9.06 -5.65
CA SER A 242 -34.38 -9.79 -5.69
C SER A 242 -35.39 -9.16 -4.76
#